data_AF-A0A0V0GNT3-F1
#
_entry.id   AF-A0A0V0GNT3-F1
#
_cell.length_a   1.000
_cell.length_b   1.000
_cell.length_c   1.000
_cell.angle_alpha   90.00
_cell.angle_beta   90.00
_cell.angle_gamma   90.00
#
_symmetry.space_group_name_H-M   'P 1'
#
loop_
_entity.id
_entity.type
_entity.pdbx_description
1 polymer ?
#
loop_
_entity_poly.entity_id
_entity_poly.type
_entity_poly.pdbx_seq_one_letter_code
_entity_poly.pdbx_strand_id
1 'polypeptide(L)'
;MVGLPMVENCLSGYNSSIFAYGQTGSGKTHTMLGEIEELEIRPSPNRGMTPRIFEILFARIRAEEESRRDERLQYSCKCSFLEIYNEQITDLLDPSSTNLMLREDITKGVYVENLSEFEVQTVGDILKLLTQGSLNRKVAATNMNRESSRSHSVFTCIIE
;
A
#
# COMPACT_ATOMS: atom_id res chain seq x y z
N MET A 1 12.85 2.08 -13.94
CA MET A 1 12.18 1.53 -12.74
C MET A 1 10.76 1.17 -13.14
N VAL A 2 10.28 -0.06 -12.87
CA VAL A 2 8.95 -0.53 -13.32
C VAL A 2 7.80 0.34 -12.80
N GLY A 3 7.98 0.99 -11.64
CA GLY A 3 6.95 1.82 -11.02
C GLY A 3 6.76 3.22 -11.60
N LEU A 4 7.67 3.74 -12.43
CA LEU A 4 7.59 5.11 -12.95
C LEU A 4 6.34 5.35 -13.84
N PRO A 5 6.05 4.51 -14.85
CA PRO A 5 4.85 4.67 -15.66
C PRO A 5 3.55 4.61 -14.84
N MET A 6 3.57 3.91 -13.70
CA MET A 6 2.38 3.82 -12.83
C MET A 6 2.07 5.13 -12.15
N VAL A 7 3.10 5.85 -11.70
CA VAL A 7 2.93 7.17 -11.09
C VAL A 7 2.28 8.13 -12.09
N GLU A 8 2.76 8.15 -13.33
CA GLU A 8 2.20 8.99 -14.39
C GLU A 8 0.74 8.62 -14.71
N ASN A 9 0.45 7.32 -14.77
CA ASN A 9 -0.91 6.83 -15.01
C ASN A 9 -1.86 7.24 -13.89
N CYS A 10 -1.46 7.05 -12.62
CA CYS A 10 -2.27 7.42 -11.47
C CYS A 10 -2.57 8.92 -11.44
N LEU A 11 -1.57 9.78 -11.69
CA LEU A 11 -1.77 11.24 -11.74
C LEU A 11 -2.61 11.67 -12.95
N SER A 12 -2.63 10.86 -14.02
CA SER A 12 -3.51 11.08 -15.17
C SER A 12 -4.94 10.54 -14.96
N GLY A 13 -5.26 10.05 -13.75
CA GLY A 13 -6.60 9.53 -13.41
C GLY A 13 -6.85 8.06 -13.77
N TYR A 14 -5.80 7.29 -14.07
CA TYR A 14 -5.93 5.86 -14.38
C TYR A 14 -5.57 4.97 -13.18
N ASN A 15 -6.36 3.91 -13.00
CA ASN A 15 -6.05 2.85 -12.04
C ASN A 15 -4.78 2.10 -12.48
N SER A 16 -3.86 1.87 -11.53
CA SER A 16 -2.64 1.10 -11.75
C SER A 16 -2.44 0.05 -10.66
N SER A 17 -1.87 -1.11 -11.00
CA SER A 17 -1.64 -2.20 -10.04
C SER A 17 -0.33 -2.93 -10.30
N ILE A 18 0.42 -3.22 -9.23
CA ILE A 18 1.64 -4.05 -9.25
C ILE A 18 1.43 -5.23 -8.31
N PHE A 19 1.74 -6.42 -8.81
CA PHE A 19 1.76 -7.64 -8.03
C PHE A 19 3.13 -8.30 -8.14
N ALA A 20 3.64 -8.79 -7.00
CA ALA A 20 4.79 -9.67 -6.98
C ALA A 20 4.30 -11.12 -6.91
N TYR A 21 4.69 -11.94 -7.88
CA TYR A 21 4.32 -13.35 -7.97
C TYR A 21 5.56 -14.23 -8.00
N GLY A 22 5.47 -15.42 -7.39
CA GLY A 22 6.57 -16.37 -7.30
C GLY A 22 6.40 -17.33 -6.12
N GLN A 23 7.20 -18.40 -6.08
CA GLN A 23 7.16 -19.38 -5.00
C GLN A 23 7.57 -18.80 -3.63
N THR A 24 7.30 -19.53 -2.55
CA THR A 24 7.81 -19.19 -1.21
C THR A 24 9.33 -19.07 -1.24
N GLY A 25 9.87 -18.03 -0.60
CA GLY A 25 11.31 -17.75 -0.59
C GLY A 25 11.85 -17.08 -1.86
N SER A 26 11.04 -16.83 -2.89
CA SER A 26 11.51 -16.19 -4.14
C SER A 26 11.75 -14.68 -4.05
N GLY A 27 11.66 -14.09 -2.86
CA GLY A 27 11.92 -12.67 -2.65
C GLY A 27 10.75 -11.69 -2.84
N LYS A 28 9.50 -12.13 -3.04
CA LYS A 28 8.33 -11.23 -3.26
C LYS A 28 8.25 -10.06 -2.26
N THR A 29 8.30 -10.35 -0.97
CA THR A 29 8.25 -9.35 0.10
C THR A 29 9.46 -8.42 0.06
N HIS A 30 10.65 -8.98 -0.19
CA HIS A 30 11.88 -8.21 -0.31
C HIS A 30 11.85 -7.28 -1.54
N THR A 31 11.28 -7.73 -2.67
CA THR A 31 11.12 -6.88 -3.85
C THR A 31 10.10 -5.76 -3.63
N MET A 32 8.94 -6.05 -3.01
CA MET A 32 7.89 -5.05 -2.82
C MET A 32 8.22 -4.06 -1.69
N LEU A 33 8.62 -4.55 -0.53
CA LEU A 33 8.82 -3.73 0.67
C LEU A 33 10.30 -3.50 1.00
N GLY A 34 11.16 -4.49 0.75
CA GLY A 34 12.55 -4.45 1.16
C GLY A 34 12.71 -4.84 2.63
N GLU A 35 13.72 -4.26 3.28
CA GLU A 35 13.93 -4.40 4.73
C GLU A 35 12.94 -3.52 5.51
N ILE A 36 11.83 -4.16 5.93
CA ILE A 36 10.68 -3.49 6.55
C ILE A 36 11.06 -2.79 7.88
N GLU A 37 11.93 -3.42 8.67
CA GLU A 37 12.31 -2.96 10.02
C GLU A 37 13.15 -1.67 9.99
N GLU A 38 13.67 -1.27 8.83
CA GLU A 38 14.48 -0.05 8.65
C GLU A 38 13.77 1.04 7.81
N LEU A 39 12.53 0.79 7.37
CA LEU A 39 11.82 1.69 6.46
C LEU A 39 11.75 3.13 6.99
N GLU A 40 11.52 3.31 8.29
CA GLU A 40 11.36 4.62 8.95
C GLU A 40 12.69 5.31 9.28
N ILE A 41 13.79 4.57 9.41
CA ILE A 41 15.00 5.07 10.10
C ILE A 41 15.93 5.78 9.11
N ARG A 42 16.16 5.24 7.91
CA ARG A 42 17.00 5.85 6.87
C ARG A 42 16.54 5.47 5.45
N PRO A 43 16.75 6.35 4.45
CA PRO A 43 16.76 5.94 3.05
C PRO A 43 17.84 4.87 2.87
N SER A 44 17.41 3.61 2.77
CA SER A 44 18.29 2.46 2.56
C SER A 44 18.29 2.07 1.08
N PRO A 45 19.45 1.72 0.48
CA PRO A 45 19.48 1.11 -0.85
C PRO A 45 18.67 -0.18 -0.93
N ASN A 46 18.32 -0.79 0.21
CA ASN A 46 17.53 -2.01 0.32
C ASN A 46 16.00 -1.76 0.34
N ARG A 47 15.54 -0.51 0.18
CA ARG A 47 14.10 -0.23 0.03
C ARG A 47 13.52 -0.95 -1.18
N GLY A 48 12.38 -1.61 -1.00
CA GLY A 48 11.65 -2.27 -2.08
C GLY A 48 11.00 -1.30 -3.06
N MET A 49 10.20 -1.82 -3.98
CA MET A 49 9.51 -1.04 -5.01
C MET A 49 8.45 -0.10 -4.42
N THR A 50 7.63 -0.58 -3.49
CA THR A 50 6.51 0.18 -2.89
C THR A 50 6.95 1.50 -2.28
N PRO A 51 7.91 1.55 -1.32
CA PRO A 51 8.35 2.82 -0.74
C PRO A 51 8.95 3.78 -1.79
N ARG A 52 9.69 3.27 -2.79
CA ARG A 52 10.26 4.09 -3.87
C ARG A 52 9.17 4.68 -4.78
N ILE A 53 8.12 3.93 -5.07
CA ILE A 53 6.98 4.43 -5.86
C ILE A 53 6.32 5.60 -5.14
N PHE A 54 6.10 5.48 -3.83
CA PHE A 54 5.51 6.57 -3.04
C PHE A 54 6.44 7.78 -2.91
N GLU A 55 7.76 7.59 -2.80
CA GLU A 55 8.71 8.71 -2.88
C GLU A 55 8.55 9.52 -4.17
N ILE A 56 8.47 8.84 -5.30
CA ILE A 56 8.31 9.48 -6.61
C ILE A 56 6.92 10.11 -6.71
N LEU A 57 5.86 9.41 -6.28
CA LEU A 57 4.49 9.91 -6.32
C LEU A 57 4.34 11.22 -5.57
N PHE A 58 4.76 11.28 -4.29
CA PHE A 58 4.67 12.49 -3.48
C PHE A 58 5.62 13.61 -3.95
N ALA A 59 6.71 13.27 -4.64
CA ALA A 59 7.54 14.28 -5.31
C ALA A 59 6.81 14.88 -6.53
N ARG A 60 6.12 14.05 -7.32
CA ARG A 60 5.35 14.48 -8.49
C ARG A 60 4.12 15.31 -8.09
N ILE A 61 3.37 14.87 -7.08
CA ILE A 61 2.22 15.61 -6.51
C ILE A 61 2.66 17.04 -6.14
N ARG A 62 3.72 17.17 -5.33
CA ARG A 62 4.21 18.50 -4.90
C ARG A 62 4.65 19.39 -6.07
N ALA A 63 5.34 18.81 -7.04
CA ALA A 63 5.77 19.56 -8.22
C ALA A 63 4.57 20.03 -9.06
N GLU A 64 3.52 19.22 -9.16
CA GLU A 64 2.32 19.56 -9.91
C GLU A 64 1.48 20.64 -9.20
N GLU A 65 1.27 20.51 -7.89
CA GLU A 65 0.61 21.53 -7.06
C GLU A 65 1.33 22.88 -7.12
N GLU A 66 2.68 22.88 -7.12
CA GLU A 66 3.48 24.09 -7.27
C GLU A 66 3.33 24.69 -8.67
N SER A 67 3.36 23.87 -9.72
CA SER A 67 3.23 24.33 -11.11
C SER A 67 1.84 24.87 -11.45
N ARG A 68 0.80 24.38 -10.75
CA ARG A 68 -0.62 24.75 -10.96
C ARG A 68 -1.17 25.51 -9.77
N ARG A 69 -0.33 26.27 -9.08
CA ARG A 69 -0.69 27.04 -7.88
C ARG A 69 -1.84 28.01 -8.13
N ASP A 70 -1.89 28.62 -9.32
CA ASP A 70 -2.94 29.56 -9.71
C ASP A 70 -4.30 28.88 -9.88
N GLU A 71 -4.31 27.59 -10.21
CA GLU A 71 -5.51 26.76 -10.38
C GLU A 71 -6.02 26.19 -9.05
N ARG A 72 -5.26 26.35 -7.95
CA ARG A 72 -5.55 25.79 -6.63
C ARG A 72 -5.78 24.27 -6.64
N LEU A 73 -5.04 23.56 -7.49
CA LEU A 73 -5.02 22.10 -7.49
C LEU A 73 -4.51 21.60 -6.13
N GLN A 74 -5.22 20.64 -5.55
CA GLN A 74 -4.84 19.97 -4.31
C GLN A 74 -5.10 18.49 -4.46
N TYR A 75 -4.15 17.67 -4.03
CA TYR A 75 -4.31 16.22 -3.99
C TYR A 75 -4.64 15.74 -2.58
N SER A 76 -5.58 14.81 -2.46
CA SER A 76 -5.82 14.02 -1.25
C SER A 76 -5.40 12.58 -1.50
N CYS A 77 -4.73 11.96 -0.53
CA CYS A 77 -4.30 10.57 -0.61
C CYS A 77 -4.83 9.80 0.60
N LYS A 78 -5.46 8.64 0.35
CA LYS A 78 -5.94 7.72 1.39
C LYS A 78 -5.37 6.35 1.16
N CYS A 79 -4.89 5.71 2.22
CA CYS A 79 -4.29 4.38 2.16
C CYS A 79 -5.04 3.36 3.00
N SER A 80 -5.12 2.14 2.48
CA SER A 80 -5.63 0.97 3.18
C SER A 80 -4.69 -0.22 2.99
N PHE A 81 -4.70 -1.15 3.95
CA PHE A 81 -3.83 -2.33 3.89
C PHE A 81 -4.57 -3.54 4.44
N LEU A 82 -4.70 -4.58 3.62
CA LEU A 82 -5.39 -5.81 4.01
C LEU A 82 -4.56 -7.06 3.74
N GLU A 83 -4.94 -8.12 4.43
CA GLU A 83 -4.51 -9.49 4.17
C GLU A 83 -5.71 -10.35 3.78
N ILE A 84 -5.52 -11.20 2.76
CA ILE A 84 -6.45 -12.26 2.39
C ILE A 84 -5.78 -13.58 2.76
N TYR A 85 -6.40 -14.33 3.67
CA TYR A 85 -5.95 -15.65 4.08
C TYR A 85 -7.15 -16.59 4.22
N ASN A 86 -7.11 -17.73 3.53
CA ASN A 86 -8.19 -18.72 3.57
C ASN A 86 -9.58 -18.10 3.28
N GLU A 87 -9.69 -17.29 2.23
CA GLU A 87 -10.92 -16.56 1.84
C GLU A 87 -11.46 -15.61 2.94
N GLN A 88 -10.63 -15.22 3.90
CA GLN A 88 -10.98 -14.26 4.94
C GLN A 88 -10.13 -13.00 4.78
N ILE A 89 -10.78 -11.85 4.81
CA ILE A 89 -10.14 -10.54 4.71
C ILE A 89 -9.94 -9.98 6.11
N THR A 90 -8.70 -9.61 6.42
CA THR A 90 -8.33 -8.95 7.68
C THR A 90 -7.72 -7.59 7.36
N ASP A 91 -8.16 -6.56 8.08
CA ASP A 91 -7.53 -5.25 8.04
C ASP A 91 -6.18 -5.30 8.79
N LEU A 92 -5.11 -4.93 8.09
CA LEU A 92 -3.77 -4.93 8.67
C LEU A 92 -3.48 -3.63 9.45
N LEU A 93 -4.30 -2.60 9.32
CA LEU A 93 -4.19 -1.34 10.05
C LEU A 93 -5.09 -1.31 11.29
N ASP A 94 -6.20 -2.07 11.27
CA ASP A 94 -7.02 -2.41 12.43
C ASP A 94 -7.20 -3.94 12.58
N PRO A 95 -6.29 -4.64 13.28
CA PRO A 95 -6.34 -6.10 13.41
C PRO A 95 -7.57 -6.64 14.15
N SER A 96 -8.39 -5.79 14.78
CA SER A 96 -9.67 -6.21 15.37
C SER A 96 -10.74 -6.46 14.30
N SER A 97 -10.58 -5.83 13.13
CA SER A 97 -11.46 -5.93 11.97
C SER A 97 -11.04 -7.12 11.09
N THR A 98 -11.74 -8.24 11.27
CA THR A 98 -11.51 -9.51 10.56
C THR A 98 -12.77 -10.00 9.87
N ASN A 99 -12.61 -10.89 8.88
CA ASN A 99 -13.70 -11.41 8.04
C ASN A 99 -14.50 -10.28 7.36
N LEU A 100 -13.78 -9.28 6.83
CA LEU A 100 -14.38 -8.20 6.08
C LEU A 100 -14.98 -8.70 4.77
N MET A 101 -16.07 -8.06 4.34
CA MET A 101 -16.86 -8.50 3.18
C MET A 101 -16.49 -7.69 1.94
N LEU A 102 -16.34 -8.39 0.80
CA LEU A 102 -16.28 -7.75 -0.50
C LEU A 102 -17.68 -7.28 -0.92
N ARG A 103 -17.74 -6.07 -1.48
CA ARG A 103 -18.94 -5.43 -2.02
C ARG A 103 -18.65 -4.88 -3.40
N GLU A 104 -19.71 -4.66 -4.15
CA GLU A 104 -19.67 -4.04 -5.47
C GLU A 104 -20.49 -2.77 -5.44
N ASP A 105 -19.89 -1.69 -5.95
CA ASP A 105 -20.56 -0.41 -6.18
C ASP A 105 -20.41 -0.01 -7.65
N ILE A 106 -21.42 0.64 -8.20
CA ILE A 106 -21.48 1.04 -9.62
C ILE A 106 -20.37 2.04 -9.96
N THR A 107 -19.99 2.89 -9.00
CA THR A 107 -18.98 3.94 -9.18
C THR A 107 -17.59 3.53 -8.72
N LYS A 108 -17.49 2.84 -7.57
CA LYS A 108 -16.20 2.46 -6.96
C LYS A 108 -15.70 1.10 -7.43
N GLY A 109 -16.55 0.30 -8.09
CA GLY A 109 -16.25 -1.08 -8.44
C GLY A 109 -16.23 -1.97 -7.19
N VAL A 110 -15.33 -2.96 -7.18
CA VAL A 110 -15.18 -3.90 -6.07
C VAL A 110 -14.41 -3.23 -4.92
N TYR A 111 -14.96 -3.23 -3.72
CA TYR A 111 -14.33 -2.69 -2.52
C TYR A 111 -14.57 -3.59 -1.31
N VAL A 112 -13.79 -3.38 -0.24
CA VAL A 112 -13.95 -4.09 1.03
C VAL A 112 -14.71 -3.21 2.01
N GLU A 113 -15.86 -3.68 2.47
CA GLU A 113 -16.70 -2.99 3.43
C GLU A 113 -16.01 -2.89 4.79
N ASN A 114 -16.05 -1.71 5.41
CA ASN A 114 -15.43 -1.41 6.71
C ASN A 114 -13.89 -1.55 6.76
N LEU A 115 -13.22 -1.59 5.61
CA LEU A 115 -11.76 -1.50 5.58
C LEU A 115 -11.31 -0.09 6.00
N SER A 116 -10.36 -0.01 6.90
CA SER A 116 -9.83 1.27 7.37
C SER A 116 -9.06 1.99 6.26
N GLU A 117 -9.37 3.28 6.09
CA GLU A 117 -8.67 4.18 5.20
C GLU A 117 -8.06 5.33 6.01
N PHE A 118 -6.77 5.56 5.82
CA PHE A 118 -6.03 6.61 6.53
C PHE A 118 -5.55 7.67 5.55
N GLU A 119 -5.84 8.93 5.86
CA GLU A 119 -5.31 10.06 5.10
C GLU A 119 -3.80 10.18 5.31
N VAL A 120 -3.08 10.41 4.21
CA VAL A 120 -1.61 10.46 4.20
C VAL A 120 -1.14 11.71 3.45
N GLN A 121 -0.22 12.45 4.05
CA GLN A 121 0.30 13.70 3.48
C GLN A 121 1.77 13.60 3.09
N THR A 122 2.47 12.61 3.65
CA THR A 122 3.89 12.42 3.43
C THR A 122 4.23 10.97 3.17
N VAL A 123 5.38 10.76 2.52
CA VAL A 123 6.00 9.43 2.40
C VAL A 123 6.20 8.80 3.79
N GLY A 124 6.48 9.60 4.81
CA GLY A 124 6.62 9.10 6.19
C GLY A 124 5.35 8.44 6.70
N ASP A 125 4.18 8.97 6.36
CA ASP A 125 2.89 8.39 6.78
C ASP A 125 2.65 7.05 6.09
N ILE A 126 2.97 6.95 4.79
CA ILE A 126 2.94 5.68 4.06
C ILE A 126 3.86 4.64 4.71
N LEU A 127 5.10 5.02 5.03
CA LEU A 127 6.08 4.11 5.60
C LEU A 127 5.64 3.59 6.98
N LYS A 128 4.98 4.42 7.78
CA LYS A 128 4.37 3.99 9.05
C LYS A 128 3.27 2.95 8.83
N LEU A 129 2.34 3.20 7.91
CA LEU A 129 1.26 2.26 7.60
C LEU A 129 1.79 0.92 7.07
N LEU A 130 2.79 0.96 6.17
CA LEU A 130 3.46 -0.24 5.66
C LEU A 130 4.15 -1.03 6.76
N THR A 131 4.86 -0.34 7.67
CA THR A 131 5.56 -0.95 8.79
C THR A 131 4.57 -1.59 9.77
N GLN A 132 3.55 -0.83 10.18
CA GLN A 132 2.47 -1.30 11.07
C GLN A 132 1.77 -2.54 10.49
N GLY A 133 1.29 -2.47 9.25
CA GLY A 133 0.57 -3.59 8.65
C GLY A 133 1.45 -4.82 8.43
N SER A 134 2.73 -4.63 8.12
CA SER A 134 3.70 -5.72 8.00
C SER A 134 3.98 -6.40 9.34
N LEU A 135 4.09 -5.62 10.43
CA LEU A 135 4.25 -6.15 11.78
C LEU A 135 3.01 -6.95 12.20
N ASN A 136 1.80 -6.40 11.99
CA ASN A 136 0.55 -7.07 12.30
C ASN A 136 0.41 -8.40 11.55
N ARG A 137 0.80 -8.42 10.26
CA ARG A 137 0.88 -9.64 9.46
C ARG A 137 1.86 -10.68 10.04
N LYS A 138 3.07 -10.26 10.41
CA LYS A 138 4.11 -11.14 10.99
C LYS A 138 3.64 -11.75 12.33
N VAL A 139 2.97 -10.96 13.17
CA VAL A 139 2.40 -11.40 14.44
C VAL A 139 1.27 -12.41 14.21
N ALA A 140 0.34 -12.12 13.29
CA ALA A 140 -0.75 -13.03 12.96
C ALA A 140 -0.26 -14.38 12.42
N ALA A 141 0.80 -14.38 11.59
CA ALA A 141 1.46 -15.58 11.11
C ALA A 141 2.01 -16.44 12.27
N THR A 142 2.68 -15.79 13.22
CA THR A 142 3.32 -16.46 14.36
C THR A 142 2.29 -17.03 15.34
N ASN A 143 1.25 -16.27 15.70
CA ASN A 143 0.26 -16.67 16.70
C ASN A 143 -0.62 -17.84 16.28
N MET A 144 -0.92 -17.96 14.98
CA MET A 144 -1.82 -18.99 14.45
C MET A 144 -1.08 -20.15 13.77
N ASN A 145 0.25 -20.21 13.91
CA ASN A 145 1.11 -21.15 13.19
C ASN A 145 0.84 -21.10 11.66
N ARG A 146 0.48 -19.91 11.17
CA ARG A 146 0.12 -19.62 9.79
C ARG A 146 1.39 -19.31 9.01
N GLU A 147 1.49 -19.87 7.83
CA GLU A 147 2.59 -19.56 6.91
C GLU A 147 2.23 -18.30 6.11
N SER A 148 3.00 -17.22 6.28
CA SER A 148 2.77 -15.95 5.55
C SER A 148 2.88 -16.09 4.03
N SER A 149 3.45 -17.19 3.54
CA SER A 149 3.46 -17.56 2.13
C SER A 149 2.08 -17.90 1.55
N ARG A 150 1.13 -18.28 2.41
CA ARG A 150 -0.24 -18.67 2.04
C ARG A 150 -1.25 -17.52 2.14
N SER A 151 -0.78 -16.32 2.50
CA SER A 151 -1.61 -15.13 2.52
C SER A 151 -1.20 -14.14 1.44
N HIS A 152 -2.19 -13.43 0.92
CA HIS A 152 -2.01 -12.31 0.00
C HIS A 152 -2.13 -11.01 0.76
N SER A 153 -1.30 -10.01 0.44
CA SER A 153 -1.40 -8.69 1.05
C SER A 153 -1.61 -7.65 -0.04
N VAL A 154 -2.55 -6.74 0.19
CA VAL A 154 -2.92 -5.68 -0.77
C VAL A 154 -2.84 -4.35 -0.05
N PHE A 155 -1.88 -3.51 -0.46
CA PHE A 155 -1.78 -2.12 -0.04
C PHE A 155 -2.33 -1.24 -1.15
N THR A 156 -3.32 -0.42 -0.83
CA THR A 156 -4.02 0.44 -1.79
C THR A 156 -3.81 1.89 -1.40
N CYS A 157 -3.53 2.75 -2.38
CA CYS A 157 -3.56 4.21 -2.22
C CYS A 157 -4.55 4.78 -3.24
N ILE A 158 -5.53 5.53 -2.76
CA ILE A 158 -6.49 6.28 -3.55
C ILE A 158 -5.97 7.73 -3.60
N ILE A 159 -5.95 8.30 -4.80
CA ILE A 159 -5.53 9.68 -5.06
C ILE A 159 -6.74 10.42 -5.64
N GLU A 160 -7.12 11.52 -5.01
CA GLU A 160 -8.26 12.38 -5.37
C GLU A 160 -7.80 13.83 -5.61
#